data_AF-A0A7G8EZT4-F1
#
_entry.id   AF-A0A7G8EZT4-F1
#
_cell.length_a   1.000
_cell.length_b   1.000
_cell.length_c   1.000
_cell.angle_alpha   90.00
_cell.angle_beta   90.00
_cell.angle_gamma   90.00
#
_symmetry.space_group_name_H-M   'P 1'
#
loop_
_entity.id
_entity.type
_entity.pdbx_description
1 polymer ?
#
loop_
_entity_poly.entity_id
_entity_poly.type
_entity_poly.pdbx_seq_one_letter_code
_entity_poly.pdbx_strand_id
1 'polypeptide(L)'
;MSRFQSVNAVAALLMSALVVPMICASSGEAAPRSTFPGRRIGGGTRGECAARPMVHLVPSSNVFSLGNANLIALLEGPAANPMPLEVILRPASDDGFAAQDVSPLLQQSLGASVNRLVLLRVPAASSPLLWESSYQCDEDDGADEFGFVTASAPPALTLLLPEADSQVGLLQQQLASLQAVCGSSTAVAPLKQVFDFGDEVIDDSWPETVTVQCF
;
A
#
# COMPACT_ATOMS: atom_id res chain seq x y z
N MET A 1 -47.25 -12.82 -71.94
CA MET A 1 -46.17 -13.61 -71.30
C MET A 1 -44.94 -12.73 -71.16
N SER A 2 -44.17 -12.86 -70.06
CA SER A 2 -42.81 -12.35 -69.80
C SER A 2 -42.39 -10.95 -70.32
N ARG A 3 -42.15 -9.95 -69.44
CA ARG A 3 -40.86 -9.66 -68.73
C ARG A 3 -39.77 -9.10 -69.68
N PHE A 4 -38.93 -8.12 -69.34
CA PHE A 4 -38.42 -7.65 -68.03
C PHE A 4 -38.15 -6.11 -68.01
N GLN A 5 -37.75 -5.59 -66.83
CA GLN A 5 -37.26 -4.23 -66.50
C GLN A 5 -36.01 -3.83 -67.33
N SER A 6 -35.40 -2.62 -67.34
CA SER A 6 -35.10 -1.61 -66.30
C SER A 6 -34.57 -0.31 -67.03
N VAL A 7 -34.19 0.85 -66.45
CA VAL A 7 -34.25 1.48 -65.11
C VAL A 7 -34.13 3.02 -65.29
N ASN A 8 -34.44 3.83 -64.26
CA ASN A 8 -34.14 5.28 -64.21
C ASN A 8 -32.95 5.57 -63.29
N ALA A 9 -32.14 6.59 -63.59
CA ALA A 9 -31.23 7.21 -62.62
C ALA A 9 -31.02 8.72 -62.93
N VAL A 10 -31.54 9.58 -62.04
CA VAL A 10 -31.28 11.03 -62.04
C VAL A 10 -30.18 11.30 -61.02
N ALA A 11 -29.10 11.96 -61.44
CA ALA A 11 -28.01 12.37 -60.56
C ALA A 11 -28.18 13.84 -60.14
N ALA A 12 -28.50 14.07 -58.87
CA ALA A 12 -28.51 15.40 -58.26
C ALA A 12 -27.40 15.48 -57.19
N LEU A 13 -26.42 16.35 -57.40
CA LEU A 13 -25.32 16.60 -56.47
C LEU A 13 -25.64 17.79 -55.57
N LEU A 14 -25.84 17.52 -54.28
CA LEU A 14 -25.92 18.52 -53.21
C LEU A 14 -24.66 18.37 -52.33
N MET A 15 -23.76 19.36 -52.38
CA MET A 15 -22.65 19.44 -51.43
C MET A 15 -23.15 20.08 -50.12
N SER A 16 -23.25 19.29 -49.06
CA SER A 16 -23.43 19.79 -47.70
C SER A 16 -22.08 20.06 -47.04
N ALA A 17 -21.92 21.24 -46.44
CA ALA A 17 -20.73 21.62 -45.71
C ALA A 17 -20.66 20.88 -44.35
N LEU A 18 -19.53 20.21 -44.08
CA LEU A 18 -19.22 19.60 -42.79
C LEU A 18 -18.53 20.62 -41.89
N VAL A 19 -19.25 21.13 -40.88
CA VAL A 19 -18.67 21.89 -39.77
C VAL A 19 -18.32 20.89 -38.66
N VAL A 20 -17.03 20.63 -38.46
CA VAL A 20 -16.55 19.73 -37.40
C VAL A 20 -16.42 20.53 -36.09
N PRO A 21 -17.14 20.18 -35.01
CA PRO A 21 -16.88 20.77 -33.71
C PRO A 21 -15.58 20.21 -33.16
N MET A 22 -14.59 21.08 -32.96
CA MET A 22 -13.33 20.73 -32.30
C MET A 22 -13.58 20.53 -30.81
N ILE A 23 -13.77 19.28 -30.40
CA ILE A 23 -13.84 18.91 -28.98
C ILE A 23 -12.43 19.03 -28.41
N CYS A 24 -12.18 20.10 -27.65
CA CYS A 24 -10.98 20.20 -26.83
C CYS A 24 -11.03 19.10 -25.77
N ALA A 25 -10.31 17.99 -26.01
CA ALA A 25 -9.97 17.05 -24.96
C ALA A 25 -9.07 17.78 -23.96
N SER A 26 -9.61 18.15 -22.81
CA SER A 26 -8.81 18.56 -21.67
C SER A 26 -7.97 17.36 -21.23
N SER A 27 -6.70 17.34 -21.61
CA SER A 27 -5.71 16.47 -20.98
C SER A 27 -5.64 16.87 -19.51
N GLY A 28 -6.34 16.12 -18.66
CA GLY A 28 -6.18 16.23 -17.22
C GLY A 28 -4.74 15.89 -16.88
N GLU A 29 -3.96 16.90 -16.55
CA GLU A 29 -2.57 16.74 -16.15
C GLU A 29 -2.55 15.89 -14.88
N ALA A 30 -2.01 14.67 -14.98
CA ALA A 30 -1.91 13.78 -13.83
C ALA A 30 -0.99 14.44 -12.80
N ALA A 31 -1.58 14.93 -11.71
CA ALA A 31 -0.84 15.56 -10.63
C ALA A 31 0.32 14.65 -10.20
N PRO A 32 1.53 15.20 -9.94
CA PRO A 32 2.71 14.40 -9.69
C PRO A 32 2.53 13.56 -8.41
N ARG A 33 2.30 12.24 -8.58
CA ARG A 33 2.02 11.23 -7.55
C ARG A 33 3.22 10.94 -6.61
N SER A 34 4.07 11.93 -6.35
CA SER A 34 5.45 11.76 -5.88
C SER A 34 5.75 12.38 -4.51
N THR A 35 4.74 12.88 -3.79
CA THR A 35 4.98 13.67 -2.55
C THR A 35 4.04 13.32 -1.40
N PHE A 36 3.60 12.06 -1.26
CA PHE A 36 3.08 11.60 0.04
C PHE A 36 4.26 11.49 1.02
N PRO A 37 4.30 12.25 2.13
CA PRO A 37 5.42 12.27 3.08
C PRO A 37 5.37 11.06 4.04
N GLY A 38 5.13 9.88 3.49
CA GLY A 38 5.01 8.63 4.23
C GLY A 38 6.34 8.09 4.75
N ARG A 39 6.25 7.01 5.54
CA ARG A 39 7.39 6.18 5.89
C ARG A 39 6.98 4.72 5.87
N ARG A 40 7.38 3.97 4.85
CA ARG A 40 7.17 2.50 4.83
C ARG A 40 7.96 1.77 5.92
N ILE A 41 8.86 2.44 6.63
CA ILE A 41 9.57 1.91 7.81
C ILE A 41 9.13 2.68 9.05
N GLY A 42 8.56 1.95 10.01
CA GLY A 42 8.31 2.36 11.38
C GLY A 42 9.20 1.61 12.35
N GLY A 43 9.01 1.87 13.65
CA GLY A 43 9.99 1.44 14.65
C GLY A 43 11.10 2.48 14.84
N GLY A 44 12.05 2.18 15.73
CA GLY A 44 13.14 3.06 16.08
C GLY A 44 14.39 2.30 16.54
N THR A 45 15.33 3.02 17.13
CA THR A 45 16.61 2.49 17.63
C THR A 45 16.82 2.76 19.13
N ARG A 46 15.77 3.21 19.83
CA ARG A 46 15.79 3.63 21.24
C ARG A 46 14.53 3.14 21.95
N GLY A 47 14.67 2.70 23.20
CA GLY A 47 13.61 2.11 24.01
C GLY A 47 13.31 0.65 23.62
N GLU A 48 13.19 -0.27 24.58
CA GLU A 48 13.16 -1.71 24.28
C GLU A 48 11.96 -2.15 23.43
N CYS A 49 10.76 -1.60 23.67
CA CYS A 49 9.56 -1.89 22.89
C CYS A 49 9.72 -1.55 21.39
N ALA A 50 10.39 -0.43 21.14
CA ALA A 50 10.43 0.29 19.89
C ALA A 50 11.72 0.08 19.08
N ALA A 51 12.75 -0.50 19.68
CA ALA A 51 14.08 -0.73 19.09
C ALA A 51 14.15 -1.87 18.06
N ARG A 52 13.19 -1.91 17.13
CA ARG A 52 13.12 -2.90 16.05
C ARG A 52 12.40 -2.33 14.82
N PRO A 53 12.84 -2.66 13.59
CA PRO A 53 12.19 -2.18 12.38
C PRO A 53 10.86 -2.88 12.12
N MET A 54 9.90 -2.12 11.60
CA MET A 54 8.62 -2.61 11.10
C MET A 54 8.42 -2.05 9.69
N VAL A 55 8.19 -2.91 8.71
CA VAL A 55 8.36 -2.56 7.30
C VAL A 55 7.12 -2.89 6.48
N HIS A 56 6.45 -1.88 5.94
CA HIS A 56 5.40 -2.06 4.93
C HIS A 56 6.04 -2.51 3.61
N LEU A 57 5.59 -3.64 3.05
CA LEU A 57 6.07 -4.19 1.79
C LEU A 57 5.43 -3.46 0.60
N VAL A 58 5.90 -2.24 0.35
CA VAL A 58 5.39 -1.29 -0.65
C VAL A 58 6.53 -0.54 -1.37
N PRO A 59 6.27 0.11 -2.53
CA PRO A 59 7.29 0.90 -3.22
C PRO A 59 7.90 2.00 -2.36
N SER A 60 9.09 2.46 -2.74
CA SER A 60 9.81 3.57 -2.08
C SER A 60 9.08 4.91 -2.14
N SER A 61 8.05 5.05 -2.97
CA SER A 61 7.13 6.21 -2.98
C SER A 61 6.20 6.27 -1.75
N ASN A 62 6.09 5.20 -0.96
CA ASN A 62 5.10 5.03 0.12
C ASN A 62 3.62 5.12 -0.35
N VAL A 63 3.38 4.97 -1.66
CA VAL A 63 2.05 4.93 -2.27
C VAL A 63 1.85 3.55 -2.91
N PHE A 64 0.76 2.86 -2.58
CA PHE A 64 0.51 1.49 -3.02
C PHE A 64 -0.95 1.27 -3.46
N SER A 65 -1.14 0.73 -4.66
CA SER A 65 -2.47 0.37 -5.17
C SER A 65 -2.91 -1.02 -4.69
N LEU A 66 -4.04 -1.09 -3.99
CA LEU A 66 -4.62 -2.35 -3.50
C LEU A 66 -5.09 -3.29 -4.63
N GLY A 67 -5.63 -2.70 -5.71
CA GLY A 67 -6.19 -3.43 -6.84
C GLY A 67 -7.22 -4.48 -6.44
N ASN A 68 -7.35 -5.53 -7.24
CA ASN A 68 -8.37 -6.58 -7.01
C ASN A 68 -8.06 -7.50 -5.82
N ALA A 69 -6.80 -7.56 -5.39
CA ALA A 69 -6.38 -8.47 -4.32
C ALA A 69 -6.86 -8.00 -2.94
N ASN A 70 -6.90 -6.67 -2.72
CA ASN A 70 -7.13 -6.05 -1.41
C ASN A 70 -6.23 -6.68 -0.32
N LEU A 71 -4.93 -6.73 -0.60
CA LEU A 71 -3.91 -7.25 0.32
C LEU A 71 -2.88 -6.16 0.61
N ILE A 72 -2.52 -6.06 1.88
CA ILE A 72 -1.31 -5.39 2.34
C ILE A 72 -0.42 -6.43 3.03
N ALA A 73 0.88 -6.17 3.05
CA ALA A 73 1.81 -7.00 3.79
C ALA A 73 2.85 -6.15 4.52
N LEU A 74 3.12 -6.51 5.77
CA LEU A 74 4.20 -5.92 6.56
C LEU A 74 5.14 -7.01 7.06
N LEU A 75 6.33 -6.58 7.45
CA LEU A 75 7.41 -7.41 7.93
C LEU A 75 7.89 -6.86 9.28
N GLU A 76 7.73 -7.65 10.33
CA GLU A 76 8.22 -7.35 11.67
C GLU A 76 9.65 -7.88 11.82
N GLY A 77 10.58 -6.97 12.17
CA GLY A 77 11.98 -7.30 12.40
C GLY A 77 12.26 -8.01 13.72
N PRO A 78 13.51 -8.49 13.90
CA PRO A 78 13.94 -9.22 15.09
C PRO A 78 13.68 -8.46 16.39
N ALA A 79 13.17 -9.17 17.41
CA ALA A 79 12.84 -8.61 18.72
C ALA A 79 13.21 -9.57 19.86
N ALA A 80 14.02 -9.12 20.82
CA ALA A 80 14.26 -9.86 22.06
C ALA A 80 13.03 -9.85 22.98
N ASN A 81 12.41 -8.68 23.13
CA ASN A 81 11.21 -8.43 23.94
C ASN A 81 10.06 -8.02 23.00
N PRO A 82 9.31 -8.98 22.42
CA PRO A 82 8.32 -8.67 21.41
C PRO A 82 7.03 -8.09 22.02
N MET A 83 6.61 -6.92 21.55
CA MET A 83 5.33 -6.28 21.87
C MET A 83 4.28 -6.49 20.76
N PRO A 84 2.98 -6.36 21.06
CA PRO A 84 1.91 -6.42 20.06
C PRO A 84 2.04 -5.32 19.00
N LEU A 85 1.50 -5.56 17.81
CA LEU A 85 1.46 -4.61 16.71
C LEU A 85 0.01 -4.18 16.46
N GLU A 86 -0.24 -2.88 16.37
CA GLU A 86 -1.50 -2.34 15.87
C GLU A 86 -1.37 -1.97 14.39
N VAL A 87 -2.39 -2.29 13.60
CA VAL A 87 -2.52 -1.91 12.19
C VAL A 87 -3.85 -1.19 12.00
N ILE A 88 -3.81 0.02 11.44
CA ILE A 88 -4.98 0.87 11.28
C ILE A 88 -5.09 1.36 9.84
N LEU A 89 -6.30 1.27 9.26
CA LEU A 89 -6.65 1.87 7.98
C LEU A 89 -7.73 2.93 8.19
N ARG A 90 -7.43 4.18 7.85
CA ARG A 90 -8.37 5.31 7.93
C ARG A 90 -8.64 5.86 6.52
N PRO A 91 -9.84 6.32 6.18
CA PRO A 91 -10.06 7.09 4.96
C PRO A 91 -9.12 8.31 4.90
N ALA A 92 -8.60 8.62 3.72
CA ALA A 92 -7.68 9.73 3.51
C ALA A 92 -8.01 10.52 2.23
N SER A 93 -7.48 11.74 2.12
CA SER A 93 -7.43 12.48 0.85
C SER A 93 -6.40 11.88 -0.11
N ASP A 94 -6.42 12.30 -1.37
CA ASP A 94 -5.41 11.93 -2.37
C ASP A 94 -3.99 12.41 -1.98
N ASP A 95 -3.88 13.48 -1.19
CA ASP A 95 -2.63 13.98 -0.60
C ASP A 95 -2.18 13.15 0.63
N GLY A 96 -2.97 12.16 1.05
CA GLY A 96 -2.68 11.25 2.15
C GLY A 96 -2.94 11.78 3.56
N PHE A 97 -3.69 12.87 3.71
CA PHE A 97 -4.16 13.30 5.03
C PHE A 97 -5.33 12.44 5.49
N ALA A 98 -5.23 11.84 6.68
CA ALA A 98 -6.34 11.10 7.28
C ALA A 98 -7.55 12.01 7.51
N ALA A 99 -8.73 11.52 7.15
CA ALA A 99 -9.99 12.18 7.43
C ALA A 99 -10.19 12.30 8.94
N GLN A 100 -10.26 13.53 9.44
CA GLN A 100 -10.53 13.82 10.84
C GLN A 100 -11.94 13.37 11.21
N ASP A 101 -12.14 12.93 12.45
CA ASP A 101 -13.43 12.49 13.01
C ASP A 101 -14.11 11.30 12.28
N VAL A 102 -13.40 10.60 11.39
CA VAL A 102 -13.88 9.38 10.72
C VAL A 102 -13.28 8.14 11.36
N SER A 103 -14.14 7.20 11.78
CA SER A 103 -13.72 5.90 12.32
C SER A 103 -12.85 5.13 11.32
N PRO A 104 -11.82 4.40 11.79
CA PRO A 104 -11.02 3.54 10.91
C PRO A 104 -11.88 2.45 10.26
N LEU A 105 -11.58 2.12 9.00
CA LEU A 105 -12.19 0.98 8.28
C LEU A 105 -11.66 -0.36 8.76
N LEU A 106 -10.42 -0.37 9.26
CA LEU A 106 -9.78 -1.52 9.90
C LEU A 106 -8.96 -1.01 11.07
N GLN A 107 -9.08 -1.68 12.21
CA GLN A 107 -8.18 -1.54 13.35
C GLN A 107 -7.94 -2.95 13.88
N GLN A 108 -6.74 -3.48 13.65
CA GLN A 108 -6.37 -4.85 13.95
C GLN A 108 -5.19 -4.86 14.92
N SER A 109 -5.39 -5.45 16.10
CA SER A 109 -4.29 -5.79 17.01
C SER A 109 -3.77 -7.18 16.67
N LEU A 110 -2.45 -7.30 16.52
CA LEU A 110 -1.73 -8.51 16.18
C LEU A 110 -0.84 -8.88 17.37
N GLY A 111 -1.04 -10.07 17.93
CA GLY A 111 -0.29 -10.53 19.11
C GLY A 111 1.22 -10.51 18.88
N ALA A 112 1.99 -10.28 19.94
CA ALA A 112 3.44 -10.14 19.90
C ALA A 112 4.17 -11.24 19.11
N SER A 113 5.20 -10.86 18.35
CA SER A 113 6.06 -11.79 17.62
C SER A 113 7.53 -11.35 17.60
N VAL A 114 8.43 -12.33 17.62
CA VAL A 114 9.91 -12.14 17.57
C VAL A 114 10.35 -11.65 16.19
N ASN A 115 9.71 -12.16 15.14
CA ASN A 115 9.72 -11.68 13.76
C ASN A 115 8.63 -12.44 13.00
N ARG A 116 8.05 -11.81 11.98
CA ARG A 116 7.11 -12.46 11.05
C ARG A 116 6.84 -11.58 9.84
N LEU A 117 6.38 -12.21 8.78
CA LEU A 117 5.71 -11.52 7.68
C LEU A 117 4.20 -11.64 7.90
N VAL A 118 3.49 -10.53 7.91
CA VAL A 118 2.03 -10.49 8.05
C VAL A 118 1.41 -10.09 6.72
N LEU A 119 0.45 -10.87 6.23
CA LEU A 119 -0.50 -10.46 5.19
C LEU A 119 -1.85 -10.18 5.85
N LEU A 120 -2.45 -9.04 5.50
CA LEU A 120 -3.82 -8.70 5.90
C LEU A 120 -4.68 -8.54 4.65
N ARG A 121 -5.83 -9.21 4.63
CA ARG A 121 -6.91 -8.86 3.69
C ARG A 121 -7.64 -7.63 4.20
N VAL A 122 -7.63 -6.56 3.41
CA VAL A 122 -8.24 -5.28 3.78
C VAL A 122 -9.63 -5.13 3.16
N PRO A 123 -10.52 -4.29 3.73
CA PRO A 123 -11.77 -3.91 3.06
C PRO A 123 -11.47 -3.25 1.71
N ALA A 124 -12.27 -3.58 0.69
CA ALA A 124 -12.20 -2.86 -0.58
C ALA A 124 -12.62 -1.39 -0.36
N ALA A 125 -11.78 -0.46 -0.82
CA ALA A 125 -11.99 0.97 -0.65
C ALA A 125 -12.49 1.62 -1.95
N SER A 126 -13.32 2.66 -1.82
CA SER A 126 -13.71 3.55 -2.92
C SER A 126 -13.01 4.92 -2.86
N SER A 127 -12.11 5.11 -1.90
CA SER A 127 -11.30 6.31 -1.68
C SER A 127 -9.89 5.89 -1.25
N PRO A 128 -8.90 6.79 -1.27
CA PRO A 128 -7.60 6.53 -0.64
C PRO A 128 -7.76 6.20 0.86
N LEU A 129 -6.85 5.37 1.37
CA LEU A 129 -6.73 5.08 2.80
C LEU A 129 -5.32 5.40 3.30
N LEU A 130 -5.21 6.02 4.46
CA LEU A 130 -3.95 6.04 5.21
C LEU A 130 -3.82 4.71 5.95
N TRP A 131 -2.76 3.97 5.65
CA TRP A 131 -2.33 2.80 6.39
C TRP A 131 -1.24 3.19 7.38
N GLU A 132 -1.55 3.00 8.66
CA GLU A 132 -0.67 3.19 9.81
C GLU A 132 -0.36 1.84 10.47
N SER A 133 0.86 1.65 10.95
CA SER A 133 1.19 0.53 11.84
C SER A 133 2.20 0.93 12.90
N SER A 134 1.92 0.56 14.14
CA SER A 134 2.64 1.00 15.36
C SER A 134 2.73 -0.17 16.35
N TYR A 135 3.83 -0.25 17.11
CA TYR A 135 3.88 -1.18 18.23
C TYR A 135 3.11 -0.59 19.42
N GLN A 136 2.33 -1.44 20.08
CA GLN A 136 1.68 -1.11 21.34
C GLN A 136 2.74 -1.14 22.44
N CYS A 137 3.35 0.01 22.69
CA CYS A 137 4.24 0.24 23.83
C CYS A 137 3.43 0.81 24.99
N ASP A 138 3.54 0.21 26.17
CA ASP A 138 3.09 0.86 27.40
C ASP A 138 3.91 2.14 27.64
N GLU A 139 3.26 3.21 28.13
CA GLU A 139 3.88 4.54 28.25
C GLU A 139 4.88 4.68 29.42
N ASP A 140 5.01 3.65 30.27
CA ASP A 140 5.39 3.82 31.69
C ASP A 140 6.89 3.57 32.01
N ASP A 141 7.64 2.84 31.19
CA ASP A 141 8.99 2.35 31.54
C ASP A 141 10.16 3.29 31.12
N GLY A 142 9.91 4.58 30.87
CA GLY A 142 10.96 5.46 30.33
C GLY A 142 10.81 6.97 30.47
N ALA A 143 9.76 7.47 31.14
CA ALA A 143 9.64 8.89 31.46
C ALA A 143 10.59 9.27 32.62
N ASP A 144 11.89 9.32 32.31
CA ASP A 144 12.94 9.87 33.18
C ASP A 144 12.53 11.29 33.65
N GLU A 145 13.02 11.74 34.81
CA GLU A 145 12.55 12.91 35.57
C GLU A 145 12.52 14.23 34.76
N PHE A 146 13.20 14.25 33.61
CA PHE A 146 13.32 15.38 32.70
C PHE A 146 12.45 15.30 31.42
N GLY A 147 11.71 14.21 31.18
CA GLY A 147 10.71 14.11 30.11
C GLY A 147 11.22 14.17 28.66
N PHE A 148 12.53 14.05 28.42
CA PHE A 148 13.15 14.24 27.10
C PHE A 148 13.22 13.00 26.19
N VAL A 149 12.86 11.81 26.68
CA VAL A 149 12.99 10.54 25.91
C VAL A 149 11.72 9.71 26.03
N THR A 150 10.70 10.01 25.23
CA THR A 150 9.59 9.06 25.02
C THR A 150 10.10 7.87 24.23
N ALA A 151 9.79 6.64 24.68
CA ALA A 151 10.10 5.41 23.96
C ALA A 151 9.21 5.18 22.72
N SER A 152 8.61 6.24 22.18
CA SER A 152 7.69 6.23 21.05
C SER A 152 8.46 6.11 19.73
N ALA A 153 8.50 4.91 19.16
CA ALA A 153 8.87 4.76 17.76
C ALA A 153 7.85 5.49 16.85
N PRO A 154 8.30 6.13 15.76
CA PRO A 154 7.39 6.60 14.73
C PRO A 154 6.65 5.41 14.08
N PRO A 155 5.35 5.56 13.76
CA PRO A 155 4.59 4.54 13.06
C PRO A 155 5.03 4.43 11.59
N ALA A 156 4.88 3.24 11.00
CA ALA A 156 4.94 3.08 9.56
C ALA A 156 3.67 3.68 8.93
N LEU A 157 3.83 4.45 7.85
CA LEU A 157 2.78 5.23 7.17
C LEU A 157 2.86 5.04 5.65
N THR A 158 1.75 4.61 5.05
CA THR A 158 1.61 4.37 3.59
C THR A 158 0.26 4.86 3.11
N LEU A 159 0.23 5.48 1.94
CA LEU A 159 -1.02 5.84 1.26
C LEU A 159 -1.46 4.67 0.36
N LEU A 160 -2.62 4.10 0.66
CA LEU A 160 -3.26 3.07 -0.16
C LEU A 160 -4.21 3.72 -1.16
N LEU A 161 -4.04 3.40 -2.44
CA LEU A 161 -4.96 3.81 -3.51
C LEU A 161 -5.91 2.67 -3.87
N PRO A 162 -7.20 2.94 -4.13
CA PRO A 162 -8.18 1.92 -4.46
C PRO A 162 -7.96 1.35 -5.87
N GLU A 163 -7.63 2.22 -6.83
CA GLU A 163 -7.42 1.81 -8.23
C GLU A 163 -6.06 1.15 -8.44
N ALA A 164 -6.04 0.10 -9.27
CA ALA A 164 -4.82 -0.60 -9.65
C ALA A 164 -3.96 0.25 -10.60
N ASP A 165 -2.79 0.69 -10.14
CA ASP A 165 -1.77 1.25 -11.03
C ASP A 165 -1.04 0.12 -11.78
N SER A 166 -0.90 0.28 -13.10
CA SER A 166 -0.21 -0.67 -13.98
C SER A 166 1.27 -0.88 -13.61
N GLN A 167 1.87 0.08 -12.90
CA GLN A 167 3.26 0.00 -12.43
C GLN A 167 3.44 -0.95 -11.22
N VAL A 168 2.37 -1.34 -10.53
CA VAL A 168 2.43 -2.09 -9.25
C VAL A 168 2.18 -3.61 -9.44
N GLY A 169 1.97 -4.08 -10.68
CA GLY A 169 1.60 -5.46 -10.97
C GLY A 169 2.56 -6.54 -10.45
N LEU A 170 3.88 -6.28 -10.47
CA LEU A 170 4.89 -7.20 -9.92
C LEU A 170 4.77 -7.36 -8.40
N LEU A 171 4.54 -6.27 -7.66
CA LEU A 171 4.39 -6.30 -6.22
C LEU A 171 3.09 -7.02 -5.83
N GLN A 172 1.98 -6.77 -6.55
CA GLN A 172 0.73 -7.51 -6.34
C GLN A 172 0.90 -9.01 -6.60
N GLN A 173 1.69 -9.40 -7.60
CA GLN A 173 2.08 -10.80 -7.82
C GLN A 173 2.89 -11.38 -6.65
N GLN A 174 3.82 -10.59 -6.08
CA GLN A 174 4.60 -11.01 -4.92
C GLN A 174 3.73 -11.14 -3.65
N LEU A 175 2.74 -10.26 -3.44
CA LEU A 175 1.79 -10.44 -2.33
C LEU A 175 0.89 -11.67 -2.54
N ALA A 176 0.49 -11.97 -3.78
CA ALA A 176 -0.26 -13.18 -4.10
C ALA A 176 0.57 -14.47 -3.90
N SER A 177 1.87 -14.46 -4.22
CA SER A 177 2.75 -15.61 -3.98
C SER A 177 2.99 -15.84 -2.49
N LEU A 178 3.13 -14.77 -1.69
CA LEU A 178 3.16 -14.83 -0.23
C LEU A 178 1.85 -15.36 0.36
N GLN A 179 0.69 -14.97 -0.18
CA GLN A 179 -0.61 -15.52 0.24
C GLN A 179 -0.73 -17.03 -0.03
N ALA A 180 -0.10 -17.54 -1.08
CA ALA A 180 -0.11 -18.97 -1.38
C ALA A 180 0.67 -19.81 -0.35
N VAL A 181 1.51 -19.18 0.49
CA VAL A 181 2.35 -19.85 1.51
C VAL A 181 2.01 -19.44 2.96
N CYS A 182 0.79 -18.94 3.20
CA CYS A 182 0.28 -18.66 4.55
C CYS A 182 0.51 -19.85 5.51
N GLY A 183 1.03 -19.57 6.70
CA GLY A 183 1.38 -20.58 7.72
C GLY A 183 2.73 -21.28 7.50
N SER A 184 3.43 -21.01 6.39
CA SER A 184 4.78 -21.51 6.09
C SER A 184 5.82 -20.38 6.24
N SER A 185 7.09 -20.67 5.96
CA SER A 185 8.17 -19.66 5.98
C SER A 185 8.58 -19.23 4.57
N THR A 186 9.08 -17.99 4.45
CA THR A 186 9.64 -17.43 3.22
C THR A 186 11.01 -16.81 3.49
N ALA A 187 11.87 -16.72 2.47
CA ALA A 187 13.19 -16.11 2.59
C ALA A 187 13.10 -14.57 2.63
N VAL A 188 13.93 -13.93 3.46
CA VAL A 188 13.95 -12.46 3.62
C VAL A 188 14.69 -11.77 2.47
N ALA A 189 15.79 -12.34 1.99
CA ALA A 189 16.63 -11.72 0.95
C ALA A 189 15.90 -11.39 -0.37
N PRO A 190 14.99 -12.23 -0.92
CA PRO A 190 14.19 -11.85 -2.08
C PRO A 190 13.24 -10.68 -1.81
N LEU A 191 12.70 -10.55 -0.59
CA LEU A 191 11.82 -9.44 -0.22
C LEU A 191 12.60 -8.12 -0.18
N LYS A 192 13.79 -8.13 0.43
CA LYS A 192 14.72 -7.01 0.43
C LYS A 192 14.98 -6.47 -0.98
N GLN A 193 15.20 -7.37 -1.95
CA GLN A 193 15.44 -7.00 -3.35
C GLN A 193 14.17 -6.52 -4.06
N VAL A 194 13.05 -7.24 -3.96
CA VAL A 194 11.80 -6.91 -4.69
C VAL A 194 11.20 -5.59 -4.23
N PHE A 195 11.34 -5.26 -2.96
CA PHE A 195 10.81 -4.01 -2.38
C PHE A 195 11.88 -2.92 -2.21
N ASP A 196 13.10 -3.10 -2.73
CA ASP A 196 14.16 -2.08 -2.73
C ASP A 196 14.47 -1.56 -1.31
N PHE A 197 14.81 -2.46 -0.38
CA PHE A 197 15.26 -2.13 0.98
C PHE A 197 16.78 -2.27 1.10
N GLY A 198 17.44 -1.27 1.68
CA GLY A 198 18.88 -1.32 1.93
C GLY A 198 19.29 -2.09 3.18
N ASP A 199 20.59 -2.14 3.43
CA ASP A 199 21.17 -2.73 4.63
C ASP A 199 20.76 -1.98 5.91
N GLU A 200 20.39 -0.70 5.81
CA GLU A 200 19.91 0.11 6.94
C GLU A 200 18.52 -0.28 7.48
N VAL A 201 17.80 -1.16 6.77
CA VAL A 201 16.48 -1.69 7.17
C VAL A 201 16.54 -3.20 7.41
N ILE A 202 17.18 -3.93 6.50
CA ILE A 202 17.29 -5.38 6.52
C ILE A 202 18.77 -5.76 6.50
N ASP A 203 19.40 -5.77 7.66
CA ASP A 203 20.81 -6.12 7.88
C ASP A 203 21.01 -7.62 8.22
N ASP A 204 22.25 -7.98 8.54
CA ASP A 204 22.66 -9.34 8.95
C ASP A 204 22.06 -9.81 10.30
N SER A 205 21.33 -8.96 11.05
CA SER A 205 20.62 -9.38 12.26
C SER A 205 19.29 -10.08 11.97
N TRP A 206 18.78 -9.94 10.74
CA TRP A 206 17.56 -10.59 10.30
C TRP A 206 17.76 -12.10 10.08
N PRO A 207 16.75 -12.94 10.40
CA PRO A 207 16.81 -14.35 10.08
C PRO A 207 16.74 -14.56 8.56
N GLU A 208 17.37 -15.62 8.05
CA GLU A 208 17.31 -15.99 6.63
C GLU A 208 15.87 -16.19 6.13
N THR A 209 14.99 -16.68 7.02
CA THR A 209 13.57 -16.92 6.75
C THR A 209 12.66 -16.39 7.85
N VAL A 210 11.46 -15.97 7.48
CA VAL A 210 10.39 -15.51 8.39
C VAL A 210 9.10 -16.28 8.13
N THR A 211 8.32 -16.52 9.19
CA THR A 211 7.00 -17.16 9.07
C THR A 211 5.98 -16.17 8.49
N VAL A 212 5.20 -16.63 7.51
CA VAL A 212 4.09 -15.89 6.89
C VAL A 212 2.81 -16.15 7.67
N GLN A 213 2.27 -15.13 8.33
CA GLN A 213 0.97 -15.15 9.02
C GLN A 213 -0.05 -14.36 8.19
N CYS A 214 -1.27 -14.88 8.07
CA CYS A 214 -2.32 -14.29 7.24
C CYS A 214 -3.60 -14.13 8.05
N PHE A 215 -4.27 -12.99 7.89
CA PHE A 215 -5.51 -12.61 8.56
C PHE A 215 -6.52 -12.08 7.52
#